data_AF-T0YXS6-F1
#
_entry.id   AF-T0YXS6-F1
#
_cell.length_a   1.000
_cell.length_b   1.000
_cell.length_c   1.000
_cell.angle_alpha   90.00
_cell.angle_beta   90.00
_cell.angle_gamma   90.00
#
_symmetry.space_group_name_H-M   'P 1'
#
loop_
_entity.id
_entity.type
_entity.pdbx_description
1 polymer ?
#
loop_
_entity_poly.entity_id
_entity_poly.type
_entity_poly.pdbx_seq_one_letter_code
_entity_poly.pdbx_strand_id
1 'polypeptide(L)'
;MIKVGGQYFPRGMQRIYEDGSMEFACAMEPGLVVTVARPVDMLERLTGTFDTLSKALGTPELVIGFDCAARTGDMERHNLSTAVSGLFEKHRVVGFSTLGEQFNTIHVNNSFTCLGVAQRK
;
A
#
# COMPACT_ATOMS: atom_id res chain seq x y z
N MET A 1 -0.69 -5.97 12.05
CA MET A 1 -1.57 -6.70 11.11
C MET A 1 -2.63 -7.44 11.89
N ILE A 2 -3.79 -7.64 11.29
CA ILE A 2 -4.85 -8.49 11.85
C ILE A 2 -5.01 -9.72 10.96
N LYS A 3 -5.50 -10.83 11.52
CA LYS A 3 -5.73 -12.07 10.78
C LYS A 3 -7.23 -12.30 10.58
N VAL A 4 -7.68 -12.34 9.33
CA VAL A 4 -9.08 -12.60 8.96
C VAL A 4 -9.10 -13.71 7.91
N GLY A 5 -9.89 -14.76 8.12
CA GLY A 5 -10.00 -15.88 7.16
C GLY A 5 -8.66 -16.55 6.83
N GLY A 6 -7.69 -16.56 7.76
CA GLY A 6 -6.35 -17.12 7.52
C GLY A 6 -5.34 -16.16 6.88
N GLN A 7 -5.77 -15.00 6.38
CA GLN A 7 -4.93 -14.00 5.73
C GLN A 7 -4.61 -12.82 6.65
N TYR A 8 -3.45 -12.19 6.43
CA TYR A 8 -3.02 -11.04 7.21
C TYR A 8 -3.29 -9.73 6.47
N PHE A 9 -3.89 -8.78 7.19
CA PHE A 9 -4.20 -7.45 6.66
C PHE A 9 -3.44 -6.37 7.45
N PRO A 10 -2.70 -5.48 6.78
CA PRO A 10 -2.04 -4.36 7.45
C PRO A 10 -3.05 -3.40 8.08
N ARG A 11 -2.61 -2.79 9.18
CA ARG A 11 -3.27 -1.70 9.90
C ARG A 11 -2.26 -0.59 9.98
N GLY A 12 -2.69 0.65 9.78
CA GLY A 12 -1.80 1.81 9.71
C GLY A 12 -1.17 2.13 11.07
N MET A 13 -0.22 1.32 11.53
CA MET A 13 0.51 1.56 12.77
C MET A 13 1.39 2.79 12.59
N GLN A 14 1.15 3.82 13.40
CA GLN A 14 1.87 5.09 13.33
C GLN A 14 3.09 5.08 14.25
N ARG A 15 2.90 4.58 15.46
CA ARG A 15 3.91 4.62 16.52
C ARG A 15 3.76 3.46 17.50
N ILE A 16 4.89 3.02 18.04
CA ILE A 16 5.01 2.18 19.23
C ILE A 16 5.64 3.07 20.30
N TYR A 17 5.01 3.18 21.46
CA TYR A 17 5.53 3.94 22.60
C TYR A 17 6.45 3.09 23.47
N GLU A 18 7.20 3.73 24.36
CA GLU A 18 8.17 3.06 25.25
C GLU A 18 7.52 2.06 26.20
N ASP A 19 6.26 2.29 26.59
CA ASP A 19 5.46 1.40 27.42
C ASP A 19 4.90 0.18 26.66
N GLY A 20 5.20 0.07 25.36
CA GLY A 20 4.72 -1.00 24.48
C GLY A 20 3.32 -0.78 23.92
N SER A 21 2.66 0.35 24.23
CA SER A 21 1.40 0.71 23.59
C SER A 21 1.61 1.10 22.11
N MET A 22 0.56 0.92 21.30
CA MET A 22 0.61 1.13 19.85
C MET A 22 -0.48 2.10 19.40
N GLU A 23 -0.10 3.06 18.57
CA GLU A 23 -1.00 4.02 17.91
C GLU A 23 -1.30 3.57 16.48
N PHE A 24 -2.58 3.60 16.10
CA PHE A 24 -3.04 3.25 14.76
C PHE A 24 -3.82 4.40 14.12
N ALA A 25 -3.59 4.63 12.83
CA ALA A 25 -4.29 5.60 11.99
C ALA A 25 -5.72 5.16 11.59
N CYS A 26 -6.23 4.09 12.20
CA CYS A 26 -7.51 3.47 11.87
C CYS A 26 -8.19 2.97 13.14
N ALA A 27 -9.51 2.81 13.08
CA ALA A 27 -10.27 2.28 14.20
C ALA A 27 -9.85 0.84 14.52
N MET A 28 -9.69 0.55 15.82
CA MET A 28 -9.30 -0.75 16.34
C MET A 28 -10.33 -1.19 17.38
N GLU A 29 -10.83 -2.42 17.24
CA GLU A 29 -11.78 -2.99 18.20
C GLU A 29 -11.06 -3.54 19.44
N PRO A 30 -11.58 -3.32 20.65
CA PRO A 30 -11.05 -3.94 21.86
C PRO A 30 -11.00 -5.46 21.73
N GLY A 31 -9.89 -6.07 22.20
CA GLY A 31 -9.68 -7.51 22.15
C GLY A 31 -9.15 -8.03 20.81
N LEU A 32 -8.97 -7.18 19.80
CA LEU A 32 -8.40 -7.59 18.52
C LEU A 32 -6.91 -7.95 18.66
N VAL A 33 -6.56 -9.19 18.33
CA VAL A 33 -5.17 -9.64 18.32
C VAL A 33 -4.45 -9.05 17.12
N VAL A 34 -3.38 -8.31 17.38
CA VAL A 34 -2.51 -7.73 16.36
C VAL A 34 -1.17 -8.45 16.33
N THR A 35 -0.69 -8.73 15.13
CA THR A 35 0.65 -9.26 14.88
C THR A 35 1.54 -8.16 14.32
N VAL A 36 2.72 -7.96 14.91
CA VAL A 36 3.72 -7.03 14.38
C VAL A 36 4.28 -7.61 13.07
N ALA A 37 4.15 -6.84 11.99
CA ALA A 37 4.68 -7.23 10.68
C ALA A 37 6.15 -6.86 10.55
N ARG A 38 6.86 -7.57 9.67
CA ARG A 38 8.12 -7.09 9.12
C ARG A 38 7.83 -6.44 7.76
N PRO A 39 8.27 -5.20 7.52
CA PRO A 39 8.13 -4.60 6.21
C PRO A 39 8.92 -5.40 5.18
N VAL A 40 8.39 -5.45 3.96
CA VAL A 40 9.10 -5.93 2.76
C VAL A 40 9.66 -4.72 2.01
N ASP A 41 10.61 -4.93 1.11
CA ASP A 41 11.13 -3.86 0.27
C ASP A 41 10.00 -3.21 -0.55
N MET A 42 9.81 -1.91 -0.37
CA MET A 42 8.72 -1.18 -1.01
C MET A 42 8.89 -1.11 -2.53
N LEU A 43 10.13 -0.90 -3.00
CA LEU A 43 10.40 -0.75 -4.43
C LEU A 43 10.22 -2.08 -5.15
N GLU A 44 10.68 -3.18 -4.55
CA GLU A 44 10.45 -4.53 -5.06
C GLU A 44 8.95 -4.84 -5.15
N ARG A 45 8.19 -4.59 -4.07
CA ARG A 45 6.74 -4.81 -4.02
C ARG A 45 5.99 -3.98 -5.06
N LEU A 46 6.34 -2.70 -5.21
CA LEU A 46 5.71 -1.80 -6.16
C LEU A 46 6.04 -2.19 -7.60
N THR A 47 7.29 -2.55 -7.86
CA THR A 47 7.73 -3.05 -9.18
C THR A 47 6.96 -4.32 -9.56
N GLY A 48 6.85 -5.29 -8.65
CA GLY A 48 6.07 -6.51 -8.88
C GLY A 48 4.58 -6.25 -9.14
N THR A 49 4.02 -5.16 -8.59
CA THR A 49 2.66 -4.72 -8.87
C THR A 49 2.52 -4.26 -10.32
N PHE A 50 3.45 -3.43 -10.81
CA PHE A 50 3.45 -2.98 -12.21
C PHE A 50 3.79 -4.11 -13.19
N ASP A 51 4.64 -5.05 -12.82
CA ASP A 51 4.91 -6.24 -13.63
C ASP A 51 3.66 -7.10 -13.79
N THR A 52 2.89 -7.28 -12.71
CA THR A 52 1.60 -7.99 -12.75
C THR A 52 0.61 -7.28 -13.66
N LEU A 53 0.50 -5.96 -13.55
CA LEU A 53 -0.34 -5.15 -14.41
C LEU A 53 0.06 -5.28 -15.88
N SER A 54 1.37 -5.21 -16.16
CA SER A 54 1.91 -5.26 -17.51
C SER A 54 1.74 -6.65 -18.15
N LYS A 55 1.85 -7.73 -17.36
CA LYS A 55 1.55 -9.08 -17.82
C LYS A 55 0.09 -9.24 -18.21
N ALA A 56 -0.84 -8.61 -17.49
CA ALA A 56 -2.26 -8.70 -17.75
C ALA A 56 -2.71 -7.83 -18.94
N LEU A 57 -2.16 -6.62 -19.09
CA LEU A 57 -2.65 -5.61 -20.03
C LEU A 57 -1.69 -5.32 -21.20
N GLY A 58 -0.46 -5.82 -21.18
CA GLY A 58 0.62 -5.29 -22.02
C GLY A 58 1.08 -3.94 -21.47
N THR A 59 1.35 -2.97 -22.34
CA THR A 59 1.71 -1.61 -21.91
C THR A 59 0.43 -0.79 -21.67
N PRO A 60 0.09 -0.40 -20.43
CA PRO A 60 -1.09 0.43 -20.17
C PRO A 60 -0.95 1.80 -20.85
N GLU A 61 -2.03 2.37 -21.36
CA GLU A 61 -2.07 3.76 -21.85
C GLU A 61 -2.02 4.75 -20.68
N LEU A 62 -2.68 4.38 -19.59
CA LEU A 62 -2.82 5.16 -18.36
C LEU A 62 -2.86 4.21 -17.16
N VAL A 63 -2.28 4.64 -16.04
CA VAL A 63 -2.47 4.00 -14.74
C VAL A 63 -3.03 5.02 -13.76
N ILE A 64 -4.16 4.73 -13.12
CA ILE A 64 -4.73 5.54 -12.03
C ILE A 64 -4.34 4.88 -10.71
N GLY A 65 -3.44 5.50 -9.95
CA GLY A 65 -2.95 5.02 -8.66
C GLY A 65 -3.69 5.60 -7.46
N PHE A 66 -3.90 4.77 -6.46
CA PHE A 66 -4.48 5.12 -5.16
C PHE A 66 -3.44 4.79 -4.08
N ASP A 67 -2.73 5.82 -3.61
CA ASP A 67 -1.58 5.65 -2.73
C ASP A 67 -1.94 5.96 -1.27
N CYS A 68 -1.94 4.95 -0.39
CA CYS A 68 -2.21 5.20 1.02
C CYS A 68 -1.16 6.16 1.62
N ALA A 69 -1.60 7.28 2.21
CA ALA A 69 -0.71 8.30 2.79
C ALA A 69 0.24 7.75 3.87
N ALA A 70 -0.09 6.64 4.50
CA ALA A 70 0.81 5.93 5.42
C ALA A 70 2.10 5.44 4.73
N ARG A 71 2.08 5.19 3.41
CA ARG A 71 3.26 4.86 2.61
C ARG A 71 4.21 6.05 2.48
N THR A 72 3.69 7.28 2.46
CA THR A 72 4.53 8.49 2.39
C THR A 72 5.48 8.59 3.57
N GLY A 73 4.99 8.33 4.79
CA GLY A 73 5.86 8.32 5.97
C GLY A 73 6.97 7.26 5.90
N ASP A 74 6.68 6.10 5.29
CA ASP A 74 7.69 5.06 5.09
C ASP A 74 8.71 5.42 4.00
N MET A 75 8.23 6.05 2.91
CA MET A 75 9.07 6.57 1.83
C MET A 75 10.04 7.65 2.34
N GLU A 76 9.56 8.58 3.14
CA GLU A 76 10.39 9.66 3.71
C GLU A 76 11.43 9.10 4.67
N ARG A 77 11.04 8.22 5.60
CA ARG A 77 11.96 7.61 6.57
C ARG A 77 13.11 6.85 5.91
N HIS A 78 12.85 6.23 4.76
CA HIS A 78 13.83 5.41 4.04
C HIS A 78 14.42 6.11 2.80
N ASN A 79 14.15 7.40 2.59
CA ASN A 79 14.60 8.18 1.44
C ASN A 79 14.21 7.58 0.07
N LEU A 80 13.03 6.98 -0.01
CA LEU A 80 12.54 6.27 -1.21
C LEU A 80 11.67 7.14 -2.13
N SER A 81 11.31 8.37 -1.73
CA SER A 81 10.36 9.22 -2.46
C SER A 81 10.73 9.43 -3.93
N THR A 82 12.00 9.72 -4.22
CA THR A 82 12.50 9.90 -5.59
C THR A 82 12.41 8.61 -6.41
N ALA A 83 12.77 7.47 -5.81
CA ALA A 83 12.72 6.17 -6.49
C ALA A 83 11.29 5.74 -6.80
N VAL A 84 10.35 5.94 -5.87
CA VAL A 84 8.92 5.68 -6.08
C VAL A 84 8.35 6.62 -7.14
N SER A 85 8.69 7.91 -7.11
CA SER A 85 8.29 8.87 -8.14
C SER A 85 8.75 8.45 -9.53
N GLY A 86 9.99 7.98 -9.67
CA GLY A 86 10.51 7.46 -10.94
C GLY A 86 9.75 6.22 -11.43
N LEU A 87 9.34 5.33 -10.52
CA LEU A 87 8.47 4.19 -10.87
C LEU A 87 7.09 4.64 -11.33
N PHE A 88 6.49 5.63 -10.68
CA PHE A 88 5.20 6.20 -11.09
C PHE A 88 5.27 6.87 -12.46
N GLU A 89 6.31 7.66 -12.71
CA GLU A 89 6.54 8.30 -14.02
C GLU A 89 6.73 7.26 -15.13
N LYS A 90 7.60 6.26 -14.90
CA LYS A 90 7.85 5.17 -15.85
C LYS A 90 6.57 4.44 -16.27
N HIS A 91 5.62 4.27 -15.36
CA HIS A 91 4.37 3.56 -15.61
C HIS A 91 3.18 4.50 -15.91
N ARG A 92 3.43 5.80 -16.14
CA ARG A 92 2.38 6.80 -16.45
C ARG A 92 1.27 6.82 -15.40
N VAL A 93 1.68 6.77 -14.13
CA VAL A 93 0.74 6.82 -13.00
C VAL A 93 0.30 8.26 -12.77
N VAL A 94 -1.02 8.46 -12.78
CA VAL A 94 -1.68 9.64 -12.22
C VAL A 94 -2.54 9.19 -11.05
N GLY A 95 -2.94 10.08 -10.15
CA GLY A 95 -3.82 9.68 -9.05
C GLY A 95 -3.71 10.58 -7.84
N PHE A 96 -4.04 10.02 -6.69
CA PHE A 96 -4.11 10.76 -5.44
C PHE A 96 -3.84 9.86 -4.22
N SER A 97 -3.60 10.49 -3.09
CA SER A 97 -3.40 9.80 -1.83
C SER A 97 -4.71 9.42 -1.16
N THR A 98 -4.74 8.26 -0.51
CA THR A 98 -5.90 7.77 0.26
C THR A 98 -5.56 7.60 1.74
N LEU A 99 -6.58 7.50 2.59
CA LEU A 99 -6.41 7.11 4.00
C LEU A 99 -6.71 5.62 4.19
N GLY A 100 -6.11 4.79 3.33
CA GLY A 100 -6.38 3.36 3.25
C GLY A 100 -7.43 3.01 2.19
N GLU A 101 -7.79 1.74 2.15
CA GLU A 101 -8.76 1.17 1.22
C GLU A 101 -9.68 0.17 1.91
N GLN A 102 -10.82 -0.13 1.29
CA GLN A 102 -11.68 -1.23 1.73
C GLN A 102 -11.59 -2.39 0.75
N PHE A 103 -11.28 -3.58 1.27
CA PHE A 103 -11.24 -4.82 0.51
C PHE A 103 -12.05 -5.89 1.25
N ASN A 104 -13.12 -6.41 0.63
CA ASN A 104 -14.01 -7.40 1.26
C ASN A 104 -14.45 -7.01 2.68
N THR A 105 -14.95 -5.78 2.86
CA THR A 105 -15.35 -5.18 4.16
C THR A 105 -14.23 -4.92 5.17
N ILE A 106 -12.98 -5.23 4.82
CA ILE A 106 -11.81 -5.00 5.66
C ILE A 106 -11.18 -3.66 5.25
N HIS A 107 -11.06 -2.72 6.19
CA HIS A 107 -10.24 -1.53 5.98
C HIS A 107 -8.76 -1.91 6.01
N VAL A 108 -7.95 -1.46 5.07
CA VAL A 108 -6.53 -1.81 4.92
C VAL A 108 -5.73 -0.53 4.72
N ASN A 109 -4.53 -0.45 5.32
CA ASN A 109 -3.60 0.68 5.15
C ASN A 109 -2.27 0.19 4.57
N ASN A 110 -1.33 1.13 4.35
CA ASN A 110 0.00 0.85 3.81
C ASN A 110 -0.06 0.10 2.47
N SER A 111 -1.04 0.43 1.65
CA SER A 111 -1.28 -0.21 0.37
C SER A 111 -1.16 0.78 -0.79
N PHE A 112 -0.86 0.21 -1.94
CA PHE A 112 -0.95 0.84 -3.24
C PHE A 112 -1.87 -0.01 -4.08
N THR A 113 -2.93 0.58 -4.61
CA THR A 113 -3.77 -0.04 -5.62
C THR A 113 -3.83 0.82 -6.86
N CYS A 114 -4.14 0.21 -8.00
CA CYS A 114 -4.21 0.94 -9.24
C CYS A 114 -5.21 0.33 -10.23
N LEU A 115 -5.68 1.16 -11.14
CA LEU A 115 -6.46 0.79 -12.32
C LEU A 115 -5.60 1.04 -13.56
N GLY A 116 -5.32 -0.01 -14.34
CA GLY A 116 -4.69 0.14 -15.65
C GLY A 116 -5.75 0.24 -16.75
N VAL A 117 -5.56 1.18 -17.67
CA VAL A 117 -6.37 1.32 -18.89
C VAL A 117 -5.48 0.98 -20.07
N ALA A 118 -5.94 0.10 -20.95
CA ALA A 118 -5.22 -0.32 -22.15
C ALA A 118 -6.21 -0.59 -23.28
N GLN A 119 -5.74 -0.48 -24.52
CA GLN A 119 -6.56 -0.88 -25.67
C GLN A 119 -6.82 -2.37 -25.65
N ARG A 120 -8.05 -2.73 -26.00
CA ARG A 120 -8.43 -4.11 -26.22
C ARG A 120 -7.67 -4.63 -27.46
N LYS A 121 -6.92 -5.70 -27.27
CA LYS A 121 -6.29 -6.46 -28.38
C LYS A 121 -7.34 -7.15 -29.25
#